data_AF-A0A2P2LQU0-F1
#
_entry.id   AF-A0A2P2LQU0-F1
#
_cell.length_a   1.000
_cell.length_b   1.000
_cell.length_c   1.000
_cell.angle_alpha   90.00
_cell.angle_beta   90.00
_cell.angle_gamma   90.00
#
_symmetry.space_group_name_H-M   'P 1'
#
loop_
_entity.id
_entity.type
_entity.pdbx_description
1 polymer ?
#
loop_
_entity_poly.entity_id
_entity_poly.type
_entity_poly.pdbx_seq_one_letter_code
_entity_poly.pdbx_strand_id
1 'polypeptide(L)'
;MDSTNGSVSEIQSFFESAPPLRNGADASQKLREFIQLNSSPLGSGSDRPVVCVTSGGTTVPLEQRCVRYIDNFSSGNRGAASTEYFLKAGYAVIFLYRRGTCQPYCRSLPDDPFLECFEFADNSTIQGWRFFFSFYVNFSLHQLH
;
A
#
# COMPACT_ATOMS: atom_id res chain seq x y z
N MET A 1 0.53 29.77 -31.02
CA MET A 1 1.05 29.70 -29.64
C MET A 1 0.62 28.35 -29.10
N ASP A 2 1.60 27.48 -28.90
CA ASP A 2 1.42 26.04 -28.71
C ASP A 2 0.97 25.75 -27.26
N SER A 3 -0.29 25.36 -27.10
CA SER A 3 -0.93 25.09 -25.81
C SER A 3 -0.41 23.83 -25.11
N THR A 4 0.44 23.02 -25.76
CA THR A 4 0.98 21.78 -25.19
C THR A 4 2.22 21.97 -24.33
N ASN A 5 3.00 23.04 -24.54
CA ASN A 5 4.20 23.32 -23.74
C ASN A 5 3.91 23.92 -22.35
N GLY A 6 2.74 24.54 -22.17
CA GLY A 6 2.34 25.10 -20.87
C GLY A 6 2.02 24.02 -19.82
N SER A 7 1.34 22.95 -20.23
CA SER A 7 0.85 21.91 -19.31
C SER A 7 1.97 21.01 -18.78
N VAL A 8 2.98 20.68 -19.59
CA VAL A 8 4.12 19.85 -19.16
C VAL A 8 4.97 20.59 -18.12
N SER A 9 5.18 21.90 -18.34
CA SER A 9 5.93 22.77 -17.43
C SER A 9 5.24 22.89 -16.05
N GLU A 10 3.92 23.05 -16.03
CA GLU A 10 3.13 23.12 -14.79
C GLU A 10 3.18 21.80 -13.99
N ILE A 11 3.10 20.66 -14.67
CA ILE A 11 3.21 19.34 -14.04
C ILE A 11 4.59 19.15 -13.42
N GLN A 12 5.65 19.54 -14.14
CA GLN A 12 7.01 19.41 -13.64
C GLN A 12 7.24 20.29 -12.40
N SER A 13 6.77 21.55 -12.44
CA SER A 13 6.81 22.46 -11.30
C SER A 13 6.07 21.93 -10.07
N PHE A 14 4.92 21.26 -10.28
CA PHE A 14 4.19 20.59 -9.19
C PHE A 14 5.05 19.50 -8.50
N PHE A 15 5.71 18.64 -9.27
CA PHE A 15 6.54 17.57 -8.70
C PHE A 15 7.84 18.09 -8.06
N GLU A 16 8.44 19.13 -8.63
CA GLU A 16 9.66 19.76 -8.08
C GLU A 16 9.40 20.50 -6.76
N SER A 17 8.19 21.07 -6.60
CA SER A 17 7.78 21.76 -5.37
C SER A 17 7.26 20.82 -4.27
N ALA A 18 6.92 19.58 -4.61
CA ALA A 18 6.43 18.61 -3.64
C ALA A 18 7.56 18.16 -2.69
N PRO A 19 7.29 18.02 -1.38
CA PRO A 19 8.29 17.50 -0.46
C PRO A 19 8.67 16.06 -0.84
N PRO A 20 9.95 15.69 -0.74
CA PRO A 20 10.39 14.34 -1.08
C PRO A 20 9.72 13.30 -0.18
N LEU A 21 9.40 12.15 -0.75
CA LEU A 21 8.88 11.02 0.02
C LEU A 21 9.96 10.57 1.01
N ARG A 22 9.63 10.56 2.31
CA ARG A 22 10.57 10.20 3.40
C ARG A 22 11.39 8.94 3.12
N ASN A 23 10.77 7.91 2.54
CA ASN A 23 11.41 6.63 2.21
C ASN A 23 11.34 6.31 0.71
N GLY A 24 11.38 7.33 -0.16
CA GLY A 24 11.19 7.16 -1.60
C GLY A 24 12.20 6.22 -2.27
N ALA A 25 13.47 6.26 -1.85
CA ALA A 25 14.53 5.41 -2.40
C ALA A 25 14.33 3.93 -2.05
N ASP A 26 14.06 3.63 -0.77
CA ASP A 26 13.72 2.27 -0.30
C ASP A 26 12.47 1.74 -1.00
N ALA A 27 11.46 2.59 -1.17
CA ALA A 27 10.25 2.21 -1.88
C ALA A 27 10.47 1.89 -3.34
N SER A 28 11.25 2.72 -4.02
CA SER A 28 11.62 2.48 -5.41
C SER A 28 12.42 1.18 -5.56
N GLN A 29 13.30 0.87 -4.60
CA GLN A 29 14.09 -0.36 -4.63
C GLN A 29 13.23 -1.60 -4.44
N LYS A 30 12.39 -1.63 -3.40
CA LYS A 30 11.44 -2.72 -3.15
C LYS A 30 10.46 -2.95 -4.32
N LEU A 31 10.02 -1.87 -4.98
CA LEU A 31 9.18 -1.98 -6.17
C LEU A 31 9.93 -2.63 -7.34
N ARG A 32 11.19 -2.25 -7.59
CA ARG A 32 12.01 -2.87 -8.63
C ARG A 32 12.23 -4.35 -8.37
N GLU A 33 12.59 -4.70 -7.13
CA GLU A 33 12.76 -6.09 -6.71
C GLU A 33 11.47 -6.89 -6.89
N PHE A 34 10.33 -6.33 -6.47
CA PHE A 34 9.02 -6.98 -6.65
C PHE A 34 8.69 -7.22 -8.13
N ILE A 35 8.90 -6.22 -8.99
CA ILE A 35 8.63 -6.38 -10.43
C ILE A 35 9.55 -7.46 -11.02
N GLN A 36 10.85 -7.40 -10.71
CA GLN A 36 11.84 -8.37 -11.20
C GLN A 36 11.52 -9.81 -10.74
N LEU A 37 11.04 -9.99 -9.51
CA LEU A 37 10.63 -11.30 -9.00
C LEU A 37 9.41 -11.89 -9.71
N ASN A 38 8.55 -11.05 -10.29
CA ASN A 38 7.34 -11.49 -11.00
C ASN A 38 7.52 -11.53 -12.53
N SER A 39 8.64 -11.03 -13.03
CA SER A 39 9.11 -11.23 -14.40
C SER A 39 9.88 -12.54 -14.51
N SER A 40 9.57 -13.35 -15.52
CA SER A 40 10.26 -14.62 -15.74
C SER A 40 11.65 -14.35 -16.30
N PRO A 41 12.72 -14.94 -15.74
CA PRO A 41 14.01 -14.95 -16.42
C PRO A 41 13.86 -15.84 -17.66
N LEU A 42 13.89 -15.19 -18.83
CA LEU A 42 13.98 -15.73 -20.20
C LEU A 42 13.93 -17.28 -20.28
N GLY A 43 12.73 -17.87 -20.37
CA GLY A 43 12.55 -19.26 -20.84
C GLY A 43 11.88 -20.30 -19.93
N SER A 44 11.42 -19.97 -18.72
CA SER A 44 10.82 -20.98 -17.80
C SER A 44 9.33 -20.80 -17.44
N GLY A 45 8.63 -19.83 -18.04
CA GLY A 45 7.20 -19.59 -17.78
C GLY A 45 6.72 -18.26 -18.38
N SER A 46 5.40 -18.01 -18.34
CA SER A 46 4.82 -16.71 -18.67
C SER A 46 4.95 -15.76 -17.48
N ASP A 47 5.27 -14.49 -17.73
CA ASP A 47 5.30 -13.44 -16.71
C ASP A 47 4.00 -13.39 -15.91
N ARG A 48 4.14 -13.26 -14.59
CA ARG A 48 2.98 -13.07 -13.72
C ARG A 48 2.52 -11.62 -13.88
N PRO A 49 1.26 -11.37 -14.29
CA PRO A 49 0.79 -10.02 -14.50
C PRO A 49 0.78 -9.23 -13.18
N VAL A 50 1.34 -8.02 -13.21
CA VAL A 50 1.41 -7.13 -12.05
C VAL A 50 0.30 -6.08 -12.13
N VAL A 51 -0.39 -5.84 -11.02
CA VAL A 51 -1.39 -4.78 -10.88
C VAL A 51 -1.10 -3.90 -9.68
N CYS A 52 -1.26 -2.59 -9.83
CA CYS A 52 -1.18 -1.63 -8.72
C CYS A 52 -2.59 -1.23 -8.30
N VAL A 53 -2.92 -1.45 -7.04
CA VAL A 53 -4.20 -1.06 -6.44
C VAL A 53 -3.92 0.05 -5.44
N THR A 54 -4.57 1.20 -5.63
CA THR A 54 -4.56 2.31 -4.67
C THR A 54 -5.83 2.25 -3.80
N SER A 55 -5.68 2.41 -2.48
CA SER A 55 -6.78 2.22 -1.54
C SER A 55 -6.76 3.23 -0.39
N GLY A 56 -7.95 3.60 0.08
CA GLY A 56 -8.13 4.59 1.14
C GLY A 56 -8.10 6.03 0.63
N GLY A 57 -8.16 6.96 1.60
CA GLY A 57 -8.23 8.40 1.35
C GLY A 57 -6.89 9.09 1.21
N THR A 58 -6.89 10.33 0.75
CA THR A 58 -5.73 11.24 0.82
C THR A 58 -6.07 12.43 1.70
N THR A 59 -5.07 12.91 2.43
CA THR A 59 -5.20 14.06 3.32
C THR A 59 -4.34 15.21 2.82
N VAL A 60 -4.88 16.43 2.83
CA VAL A 60 -4.14 17.65 2.51
C VAL A 60 -4.03 18.49 3.79
N PRO A 61 -2.82 18.75 4.31
CA PRO A 61 -2.63 19.61 5.48
C PRO A 61 -2.93 21.07 5.11
N LEU A 62 -3.55 21.81 6.03
CA LEU A 62 -3.82 23.25 5.85
C LEU A 62 -2.74 24.15 6.46
N GLU A 63 -1.88 23.60 7.33
CA GLU A 63 -0.88 24.32 8.12
C GLU A 63 0.41 23.48 8.23
N GLN A 64 1.57 24.11 8.41
CA GLN A 64 2.87 23.40 8.51
C GLN A 64 2.92 22.44 9.70
N ARG A 65 2.40 22.86 10.86
CA ARG A 65 2.18 21.99 12.02
C ARG A 65 0.74 21.50 11.96
N CYS A 66 0.53 20.43 11.21
CA CYS A 66 -0.79 20.02 10.78
C CYS A 66 -1.65 19.51 11.95
N VAL A 67 -2.57 20.35 12.43
CA VAL A 67 -3.66 19.97 13.34
C VAL A 67 -5.00 19.86 12.61
N ARG A 68 -5.10 20.48 11.43
CA ARG A 68 -6.29 20.51 10.58
C ARG A 68 -5.93 20.06 9.17
N TYR A 69 -6.79 19.23 8.60
CA TYR A 69 -6.59 18.66 7.28
C TYR A 69 -7.92 18.50 6.55
N ILE A 70 -7.86 18.57 5.23
CA ILE A 70 -8.94 18.11 4.36
C ILE A 70 -8.71 16.62 4.11
N ASP A 71 -9.74 15.80 4.29
CA ASP A 71 -9.67 14.35 4.11
C ASP A 71 -10.64 13.90 3.01
N ASN A 72 -10.11 13.26 1.97
CA ASN A 72 -10.91 12.51 1.02
C ASN A 72 -11.23 11.14 1.62
N PHE A 73 -12.30 11.08 2.42
CA PHE A 73 -12.62 9.89 3.19
C PHE A 73 -12.86 8.64 2.31
N SER A 74 -12.18 7.55 2.68
CA SER A 74 -12.41 6.23 2.11
C SER A 74 -11.94 5.16 3.10
N SER A 75 -12.82 4.21 3.42
CA SER A 75 -12.52 3.10 4.33
C SER A 75 -11.57 2.05 3.73
N GLY A 76 -11.27 2.12 2.43
CA GLY A 76 -10.39 1.17 1.74
C GLY A 76 -11.00 -0.18 1.40
N ASN A 77 -12.27 -0.43 1.77
CA ASN A 77 -12.94 -1.72 1.58
C ASN A 77 -12.93 -2.22 0.14
N ARG A 78 -13.15 -1.33 -0.84
CA ARG A 78 -13.12 -1.70 -2.26
C ARG A 78 -11.72 -2.12 -2.70
N GLY A 79 -10.68 -1.36 -2.33
CA GLY A 79 -9.31 -1.69 -2.70
C GLY A 79 -8.84 -3.02 -2.07
N ALA A 80 -9.20 -3.25 -0.81
CA ALA A 80 -8.93 -4.52 -0.13
C ALA A 80 -9.62 -5.69 -0.84
N ALA A 81 -10.93 -5.58 -1.11
CA ALA A 81 -11.69 -6.61 -1.81
C ALA A 81 -11.13 -6.88 -3.22
N SER A 82 -10.86 -5.84 -4.01
CA SER A 82 -10.30 -5.98 -5.36
C SER A 82 -8.94 -6.68 -5.34
N THR A 83 -8.10 -6.38 -4.35
CA THR A 83 -6.79 -7.04 -4.19
C THR A 83 -6.94 -8.54 -3.97
N GLU A 84 -7.89 -8.97 -3.14
CA GLU A 84 -8.17 -10.39 -2.93
C GLU A 84 -8.64 -11.08 -4.23
N TYR A 85 -9.45 -10.40 -5.05
CA TYR A 85 -9.86 -10.91 -6.36
C TYR A 85 -8.69 -11.04 -7.32
N PHE A 86 -7.81 -10.04 -7.41
CA PHE A 86 -6.62 -10.11 -8.27
C PHE A 86 -5.66 -11.22 -7.84
N LEU A 87 -5.43 -11.39 -6.54
CA LEU A 87 -4.62 -12.48 -6.02
C LEU A 87 -5.21 -13.85 -6.38
N LYS A 88 -6.53 -14.02 -6.23
CA LYS A 88 -7.24 -15.25 -6.65
C LYS A 88 -7.14 -15.49 -8.16
N ALA A 89 -7.08 -14.44 -8.97
CA ALA A 89 -6.91 -14.52 -10.42
C ALA A 89 -5.46 -14.72 -10.87
N GLY A 90 -4.50 -14.89 -9.95
CA GLY A 90 -3.10 -15.15 -10.26
C GLY A 90 -2.22 -13.92 -10.47
N TYR A 91 -2.72 -12.71 -10.24
CA TYR A 91 -1.93 -11.48 -10.37
C TYR A 91 -0.98 -11.29 -9.20
N ALA A 92 0.15 -10.65 -9.45
CA ALA A 92 0.99 -10.04 -8.43
C ALA A 92 0.45 -8.64 -8.14
N VAL A 93 0.19 -8.32 -6.87
CA VAL A 93 -0.48 -7.05 -6.50
C VAL A 93 0.44 -6.15 -5.69
N ILE A 94 0.62 -4.91 -6.15
CA ILE A 94 1.17 -3.80 -5.37
C ILE A 94 -0.01 -3.07 -4.74
N PHE A 95 -0.12 -3.11 -3.41
CA PHE A 95 -1.21 -2.48 -2.67
C PHE A 95 -0.72 -1.20 -1.98
N LEU A 96 -0.97 -0.05 -2.60
CA LEU A 96 -0.66 1.27 -2.04
C LEU A 96 -1.88 1.77 -1.28
N TYR A 97 -1.78 1.93 0.04
CA TYR A 97 -2.95 2.22 0.86
C TYR A 97 -2.70 3.28 1.94
N ARG A 98 -3.78 3.95 2.37
CA ARG A 98 -3.74 4.82 3.56
C ARG A 98 -3.72 3.98 4.82
N ARG A 99 -2.75 4.22 5.70
CA ARG A 99 -2.67 3.55 7.02
C ARG A 99 -3.96 3.76 7.82
N GLY A 100 -4.41 2.73 8.52
CA GLY A 100 -5.67 2.74 9.27
C GLY A 100 -6.91 2.48 8.42
N THR A 101 -6.74 2.14 7.14
CA THR A 101 -7.85 1.67 6.28
C THR A 101 -7.82 0.16 6.11
N CYS A 102 -8.93 -0.38 5.58
CA CYS A 102 -9.12 -1.79 5.36
C CYS A 102 -8.00 -2.40 4.48
N GLN A 103 -7.45 -3.53 4.93
CA GLN A 103 -6.43 -4.31 4.25
C GLN A 103 -7.01 -5.64 3.75
N PRO A 104 -6.48 -6.20 2.64
CA PRO A 104 -6.90 -7.51 2.13
C PRO A 104 -6.77 -8.58 3.20
N TYR A 105 -7.74 -9.50 3.29
CA TYR A 105 -7.81 -10.60 4.27
C TYR A 105 -7.91 -10.20 5.75
N CYS A 106 -7.73 -8.93 6.10
CA CYS A 106 -7.91 -8.42 7.46
C CYS A 106 -9.37 -8.06 7.78
N ARG A 107 -10.29 -8.25 6.84
CA ARG A 107 -11.72 -7.86 6.95
C ARG A 107 -12.50 -8.64 7.99
N SER A 108 -12.05 -9.86 8.29
CA SER A 108 -12.66 -10.73 9.29
C SER A 108 -11.88 -10.74 10.61
N LEU A 109 -10.77 -9.99 10.69
CA LEU A 109 -10.07 -9.86 11.95
C LEU A 109 -10.88 -8.96 12.88
N PRO A 110 -10.96 -9.31 14.16
CA PRO A 110 -11.62 -8.47 15.15
C PRO A 110 -10.89 -7.15 15.32
N ASP A 111 -11.56 -6.17 15.93
CA ASP A 111 -11.00 -4.83 16.15
C ASP A 111 -9.75 -4.87 17.04
N ASP A 112 -9.62 -5.88 17.91
CA ASP A 112 -8.38 -6.23 18.62
C ASP A 112 -7.90 -7.65 18.28
N PRO A 113 -7.16 -7.83 17.18
CA PRO A 113 -6.61 -9.13 16.80
C PRO A 113 -5.61 -9.66 17.83
N PHE A 114 -4.99 -8.78 18.61
CA PHE A 114 -3.98 -9.20 19.59
C PHE A 114 -4.64 -9.87 20.80
N LEU A 115 -5.75 -9.33 21.29
CA LEU A 115 -6.48 -9.91 22.42
C LEU A 115 -7.35 -11.09 22.01
N GLU A 116 -7.89 -11.10 20.79
CA GLU A 116 -8.88 -12.10 20.38
C GLU A 116 -8.30 -13.25 19.55
N CYS A 117 -7.14 -13.09 18.89
CA CYS A 117 -6.52 -14.16 18.11
C CYS A 117 -5.35 -14.86 18.81
N PHE A 118 -4.99 -14.44 20.02
CA PHE A 118 -3.93 -15.07 20.81
C PHE A 118 -4.46 -15.51 22.17
N GLU A 119 -4.35 -16.80 22.45
CA GLU A 119 -4.62 -17.33 23.78
C GLU A 119 -3.30 -17.54 24.53
N PHE A 120 -3.33 -17.27 25.83
CA PHE A 120 -2.23 -17.65 26.72
C PHE A 120 -2.24 -19.17 26.87
N ALA A 121 -1.19 -19.84 26.40
CA ALA A 121 -0.93 -21.21 26.82
C ALA A 121 -0.23 -21.17 28.19
N ASP A 122 -0.65 -22.02 29.13
CA ASP A 122 -0.20 -22.10 30.54
C ASP A 122 1.33 -22.26 30.74
N ASN A 123 2.11 -22.32 29.65
CA ASN A 123 3.53 -22.63 29.61
C ASN A 123 4.39 -21.44 29.16
N SER A 124 3.95 -20.19 29.35
CA SER A 124 4.64 -18.99 28.84
C SER A 124 4.86 -18.98 27.31
N THR A 125 4.07 -19.77 26.58
CA THR A 125 4.23 -19.95 25.13
C THR A 125 2.98 -19.40 24.45
N ILE A 126 3.11 -18.30 23.71
CA ILE A 126 1.99 -17.73 22.95
C ILE A 126 1.73 -18.64 21.75
N GLN A 127 0.53 -19.20 21.65
CA GLN A 127 0.09 -19.93 20.46
C GLN A 127 -0.80 -19.01 19.62
N GLY A 128 -0.32 -18.66 18.43
CA GLY A 128 -1.11 -17.93 17.44
C GLY A 128 -1.83 -18.90 16.53
N TRP A 129 -3.09 -18.62 16.21
CA TRP A 129 -3.79 -19.30 15.12
C TRP A 129 -3.03 -19.04 13.82
N ARG A 130 -2.71 -20.13 13.08
CA ARG A 130 -1.94 -20.09 11.83
C ARG A 130 -2.75 -19.38 10.73
N PHE A 131 -2.79 -18.06 10.75
CA PHE A 131 -3.23 -17.25 9.62
C PHE A 131 -2.05 -17.12 8.65
N PHE A 132 -2.21 -17.62 7.43
CA PHE A 132 -1.22 -17.54 6.37
C PHE A 132 -0.90 -16.07 6.06
N PHE A 133 0.18 -15.54 6.63
CA PHE A 133 0.80 -14.30 6.17
C PHE A 133 1.55 -14.59 4.87
N SER A 134 0.85 -14.45 3.74
CA SER A 134 1.51 -14.37 2.44
C SER A 134 2.15 -12.99 2.31
N PHE A 135 3.40 -12.94 1.84
CA PHE A 135 4.25 -11.74 1.75
C PHE A 135 3.50 -10.50 1.22
N TYR A 136 3.32 -9.49 2.07
CA TYR A 136 2.88 -8.15 1.69
C TYR A 136 4.05 -7.17 1.83
N VAL A 137 4.45 -6.52 0.74
CA VAL A 137 5.32 -5.35 0.82
C VAL A 137 4.45 -4.18 1.31
N ASN A 138 4.56 -3.89 2.60
CA ASN A 138 3.77 -2.86 3.26
C ASN A 138 4.44 -1.49 3.06
N PHE A 139 3.85 -0.62 2.23
CA PHE A 139 4.30 0.76 2.08
C PHE A 139 3.53 1.68 3.01
N SER A 140 4.10 1.94 4.19
CA SER A 140 3.61 2.98 5.10
C SER A 140 4.33 4.30 4.80
N LEU A 141 3.65 5.21 4.10
CA LEU A 141 4.08 6.61 4.02
C LEU A 141 3.84 7.28 5.38
N HIS A 142 4.92 7.57 6.10
CA HIS A 142 4.85 8.40 7.29
C HIS A 142 4.58 9.86 6.89
N GLN A 143 3.39 10.35 7.26
CA GLN A 143 3.07 11.77 7.25
C GLN A 143 3.98 12.53 8.23
N LEU A 144 4.20 13.79 7.86
CA LEU A 144 5.16 14.75 8.40
C LEU A 144 5.13 14.92 9.93
N HIS A 145 6.32 15.18 10.47
CA HIS A 145 6.68 15.71 11.77
C HIS A 145 7.70 16.79 11.48
#